data_AF-A0A0Q6T7J7-F1
#
_entry.id   AF-A0A0Q6T7J7-F1
#
_cell.length_a   1.000
_cell.length_b   1.000
_cell.length_c   1.000
_cell.angle_alpha   90.00
_cell.angle_beta   90.00
_cell.angle_gamma   90.00
#
_symmetry.space_group_name_H-M   'P 1'
#
loop_
_entity.id
_entity.type
_entity.pdbx_description
1 polymer ?
#
loop_
_entity_poly.entity_id
_entity_poly.type
_entity_poly.pdbx_seq_one_letter_code
_entity_poly.pdbx_strand_id
1 'polypeptide(L)'
;MMFLTDDEVKELTRKSRRASQAKVLNSLGITHKIRPDGSLVILRSHVEQVFAGRKSEEKPRLATEPNWDAFADQQAEYARKEEQRAAKKERINQERARRGLPPLR
;
A
#
# COMPACT_ATOMS: atom_id res chain seq x y z
N MET A 1 -36.18 11.17 -0.12
CA MET A 1 -35.65 10.31 0.96
C MET A 1 -34.16 10.04 0.69
N MET A 2 -33.25 10.45 1.58
CA MET A 2 -31.79 10.38 1.34
C MET A 2 -31.20 8.96 1.46
N PHE A 3 -31.82 8.12 2.30
CA PHE A 3 -31.39 6.74 2.54
C PHE A 3 -32.43 5.74 2.05
N LEU A 4 -32.00 4.49 1.85
CA LEU A 4 -32.91 3.37 1.61
C LEU A 4 -33.65 2.97 2.89
N THR A 5 -34.91 2.59 2.75
CA THR A 5 -35.70 1.99 3.83
C THR A 5 -35.38 0.49 3.97
N ASP A 6 -35.82 -0.12 5.06
CA ASP A 6 -35.58 -1.54 5.29
C ASP A 6 -36.24 -2.45 4.24
N ASP A 7 -37.41 -2.05 3.75
CA ASP A 7 -38.12 -2.77 2.69
C ASP A 7 -37.37 -2.67 1.36
N GLU A 8 -36.84 -1.50 1.02
CA GLU A 8 -36.02 -1.33 -0.19
C GLU A 8 -34.72 -2.13 -0.10
N VAL A 9 -34.08 -2.18 1.07
CA VAL A 9 -32.88 -3.01 1.28
C VAL A 9 -33.22 -4.50 1.16
N LYS A 10 -34.37 -4.92 1.67
CA LYS A 10 -34.85 -6.31 1.55
C LYS A 10 -35.17 -6.67 0.11
N GLU A 11 -35.77 -5.76 -0.65
CA GLU A 11 -36.06 -5.93 -2.08
C GLU A 11 -34.77 -6.02 -2.89
N LEU A 12 -33.84 -5.07 -2.69
CA LEU A 12 -32.54 -5.03 -3.37
C LEU A 12 -31.69 -6.28 -3.11
N THR A 13 -31.68 -6.78 -1.88
CA THR A 13 -30.81 -7.91 -1.49
C THR A 13 -31.52 -9.26 -1.56
N ARG A 14 -32.85 -9.30 -1.59
CA ARG A 14 -33.70 -10.48 -1.40
C ARG A 14 -33.37 -11.28 -0.12
N LYS A 15 -32.84 -10.61 0.91
CA LYS A 15 -32.48 -11.21 2.20
C LYS A 15 -33.23 -10.54 3.35
N SER A 16 -33.55 -11.33 4.37
CA SER A 16 -34.22 -10.86 5.60
C SER A 16 -33.22 -10.53 6.73
N ARG A 17 -32.15 -11.31 6.88
CA ARG A 17 -31.14 -11.10 7.96
C ARG A 17 -30.14 -10.02 7.59
N ARG A 18 -29.92 -9.04 8.48
CA ARG A 18 -28.99 -7.89 8.28
C ARG A 18 -27.58 -8.33 7.88
N ALA A 19 -27.02 -9.34 8.54
CA ALA A 19 -25.70 -9.88 8.19
C ALA A 19 -25.63 -10.42 6.74
N SER A 20 -26.72 -11.05 6.28
CA SER A 20 -26.81 -11.54 4.90
C SER A 20 -27.00 -10.40 3.90
N GLN A 21 -27.77 -9.37 4.26
CA GLN A 21 -27.92 -8.16 3.45
C GLN A 21 -26.56 -7.47 3.25
N ALA A 22 -25.79 -7.28 4.33
CA ALA A 22 -24.46 -6.68 4.29
C ALA A 22 -23.51 -7.43 3.34
N LYS A 23 -23.53 -8.77 3.33
CA LYS A 23 -22.75 -9.58 2.39
C LYS A 23 -23.12 -9.31 0.93
N VAL A 24 -24.42 -9.24 0.63
CA VAL A 24 -24.89 -8.93 -0.74
C VAL A 24 -24.49 -7.52 -1.14
N LEU A 25 -24.64 -6.54 -0.25
CA LEU A 25 -24.24 -5.15 -0.53
C LEU A 25 -22.73 -5.03 -0.82
N ASN A 26 -21.89 -5.76 -0.07
CA ASN A 26 -20.45 -5.84 -0.36
C ASN A 26 -20.17 -6.47 -1.73
N SER A 27 -20.87 -7.55 -2.09
CA SER A 27 -20.75 -8.17 -3.42
C SER A 27 -21.18 -7.24 -4.56
N LEU A 28 -22.15 -6.35 -4.31
CA LEU A 28 -22.60 -5.35 -5.26
C LEU A 28 -21.70 -4.10 -5.30
N GLY A 29 -20.68 -4.01 -4.45
CA GLY A 29 -19.85 -2.81 -4.32
C GLY A 29 -20.59 -1.61 -3.71
N ILE A 30 -21.71 -1.85 -3.03
CA ILE A 30 -22.51 -0.81 -2.39
C ILE A 30 -22.01 -0.57 -0.97
N THR A 31 -21.53 0.64 -0.73
CA THR A 31 -21.11 1.11 0.59
C THR A 31 -22.31 1.19 1.53
N HIS A 32 -22.19 0.57 2.69
CA HIS A 32 -23.18 0.65 3.77
C HIS A 32 -22.48 0.95 5.11
N LYS A 33 -23.24 1.50 6.05
CA LYS A 33 -22.81 1.68 7.45
C LYS A 33 -23.78 0.96 8.38
N ILE A 34 -23.28 0.52 9.52
CA ILE A 34 -24.09 -0.12 10.56
C ILE A 34 -24.35 0.93 11.64
N ARG A 35 -25.62 1.17 11.96
CA ARG A 35 -26.00 1.99 13.11
C ARG A 35 -25.73 1.24 14.42
N PRO A 36 -25.67 1.94 15.57
CA PRO A 36 -25.54 1.29 16.87
C PRO A 36 -26.66 0.27 17.19
N ASP A 37 -27.83 0.42 16.56
CA ASP A 37 -28.97 -0.49 16.67
C ASP A 37 -28.82 -1.77 15.81
N GLY A 38 -27.79 -1.87 14.98
CA GLY A 38 -27.56 -2.98 14.05
C GLY A 38 -28.28 -2.87 12.70
N SER A 39 -29.01 -1.79 12.45
CA SER A 39 -29.63 -1.51 11.14
C SER A 39 -28.60 -1.01 10.11
N LEU A 40 -28.90 -1.18 8.82
CA LEU A 40 -28.03 -0.78 7.72
C LEU A 40 -28.45 0.58 7.19
N VAL A 41 -27.48 1.48 7.03
CA VAL A 41 -27.65 2.79 6.40
C VAL A 41 -26.96 2.78 5.06
N ILE A 42 -27.76 2.98 4.02
CA ILE A 42 -27.30 3.02 2.62
C ILE A 42 -27.84 4.30 1.99
N LEU A 43 -26.94 5.05 1.36
CA LEU A 43 -27.28 6.27 0.64
C LEU A 43 -27.91 5.89 -0.71
N ARG A 44 -29.10 6.43 -1.02
CA ARG A 44 -29.79 6.09 -2.28
C ARG A 44 -28.96 6.48 -3.51
N SER A 45 -28.40 7.68 -3.51
CA SER A 45 -27.59 8.17 -4.64
C SER A 45 -26.33 7.34 -4.88
N HIS A 46 -25.78 6.69 -3.84
CA HIS A 46 -24.65 5.78 -4.03
C HIS A 46 -25.05 4.52 -4.80
N VAL A 47 -26.24 3.96 -4.50
CA VAL A 47 -26.78 2.81 -5.21
C VAL A 47 -27.02 3.15 -6.68
N GLU A 48 -27.64 4.30 -6.95
CA GLU A 48 -27.84 4.81 -8.32
C GLU A 48 -26.51 5.00 -9.06
N GLN A 49 -25.47 5.54 -8.42
CA GLN A 49 -24.15 5.70 -9.02
C GLN A 49 -23.50 4.37 -9.40
N VAL A 50 -23.54 3.40 -8.49
CA VAL A 50 -22.99 2.06 -8.72
C VAL A 50 -23.70 1.39 -9.90
N PHE A 51 -25.04 1.44 -9.95
CA PHE A 51 -25.81 0.87 -11.05
C PHE A 51 -25.69 1.63 -12.37
N ALA A 52 -25.45 2.95 -12.33
CA ALA A 52 -25.16 3.75 -13.51
C ALA A 52 -23.76 3.52 -14.08
N GLY A 53 -22.96 2.60 -13.51
CA GLY A 53 -21.61 2.30 -13.96
C GLY A 53 -20.60 3.40 -13.66
N ARG A 54 -20.96 4.40 -12.85
CA ARG A 54 -19.98 5.39 -12.37
C ARG A 54 -19.13 4.69 -11.34
N LYS A 55 -17.90 4.35 -11.73
CA LYS A 55 -16.89 3.83 -10.81
C LYS A 55 -16.76 4.85 -9.67
N SER A 56 -17.14 4.44 -8.47
CA SER A 56 -16.75 5.16 -7.25
C SER A 56 -15.24 5.27 -7.29
N GLU A 57 -14.70 6.45 -7.01
CA GLU A 57 -13.25 6.67 -6.89
C GLU A 57 -12.68 5.58 -5.98
N GLU A 58 -12.06 4.57 -6.60
CA GLU A 58 -11.38 3.54 -5.84
C GLU A 58 -10.30 4.29 -5.08
N LYS A 59 -10.33 4.21 -3.74
CA LYS A 59 -9.21 4.69 -2.95
C LYS A 59 -7.96 4.05 -3.57
N PRO A 60 -6.97 4.85 -4.00
CA PRO A 60 -5.75 4.29 -4.55
C PRO A 60 -5.22 3.34 -3.50
N ARG A 61 -5.24 2.04 -3.81
CA ARG A 61 -4.56 1.06 -2.98
C ARG A 61 -3.12 1.46 -3.09
N LEU A 62 -2.57 2.02 -2.03
CA LEU A 62 -1.15 2.31 -1.93
C LEU A 62 -0.45 1.01 -2.34
N ALA A 63 0.28 1.06 -3.46
CA ALA A 63 1.00 -0.10 -3.95
C ALA A 63 1.91 -0.55 -2.80
N THR A 64 1.76 -1.80 -2.35
CA THR A 64 2.66 -2.39 -1.37
C THR A 64 3.97 -2.69 -2.07
N GLU A 65 4.73 -1.65 -2.37
CA GLU A 65 6.07 -1.76 -2.93
C GLU A 65 7.09 -1.43 -1.84
N PRO A 66 8.17 -2.21 -1.72
CA PRO A 66 9.28 -1.85 -0.84
C PRO A 66 9.81 -0.47 -1.22
N ASN A 67 10.15 0.34 -0.21
CA ASN A 67 10.81 1.61 -0.45
C ASN A 67 12.25 1.38 -0.95
N TRP A 68 12.44 1.35 -2.28
CA TRP A 68 13.74 1.11 -2.92
C TRP A 68 14.75 2.24 -2.65
N ASP A 69 14.29 3.46 -2.35
CA ASP A 69 15.17 4.59 -2.03
C ASP A 69 15.94 4.40 -0.72
N ALA A 70 15.52 3.47 0.14
CA ALA A 70 16.23 3.13 1.37
C ALA A 70 17.66 2.57 1.13
N PHE A 71 17.97 2.11 -0.09
CA PHE A 71 19.29 1.58 -0.44
C PHE A 71 20.25 2.64 -1.01
N ALA A 72 19.78 3.86 -1.30
CA ALA A 72 20.61 4.91 -1.91
C ALA A 72 21.73 5.37 -0.97
N ASP A 73 21.41 5.55 0.32
CA ASP A 73 22.39 5.96 1.34
C ASP A 73 23.49 4.91 1.55
N GLN A 74 23.17 3.63 1.37
CA GLN A 74 24.14 2.55 1.52
C GLN A 74 25.20 2.60 0.42
N GLN A 75 24.83 2.89 -0.83
CA GLN A 75 25.77 2.92 -1.95
C GLN A 75 26.84 4.00 -1.77
N ALA A 76 26.47 5.17 -1.25
CA ALA A 76 27.41 6.25 -0.96
C ALA A 76 28.39 5.88 0.16
N GLU A 77 27.93 5.20 1.20
CA GLU A 77 28.81 4.68 2.26
C GLU A 77 29.75 3.58 1.76
N TYR A 78 29.27 2.67 0.90
CA TYR A 78 30.09 1.63 0.30
C TYR A 78 31.20 2.22 -0.58
N ALA A 79 30.89 3.21 -1.42
CA ALA A 79 31.88 3.91 -2.25
C ALA A 79 32.96 4.60 -1.39
N ARG A 80 32.56 5.31 -0.32
CA ARG A 80 33.52 5.93 0.62
C ARG A 80 34.42 4.90 1.31
N LYS A 81 33.87 3.75 1.70
CA LYS A 81 34.65 2.66 2.32
C LYS A 81 35.62 2.03 1.33
N GLU A 82 35.24 1.86 0.07
CA GLU A 82 36.10 1.38 -1.02
C GLU A 82 37.29 2.32 -1.24
N GLU A 83 37.03 3.63 -1.36
CA GLU A 83 38.08 4.65 -1.53
C GLU A 83 39.06 4.68 -0.36
N GLN A 84 38.56 4.63 0.88
CA GLN A 84 39.40 4.56 2.08
C GLN A 84 40.26 3.29 2.11
N ARG A 85 39.70 2.15 1.69
CA ARG A 85 40.44 0.88 1.60
C ARG A 85 41.51 0.94 0.51
N ALA A 86 41.20 1.51 -0.65
CA ALA A 86 42.16 1.71 -1.74
C ALA A 86 43.32 2.62 -1.30
N ALA A 87 43.01 3.78 -0.71
CA ALA A 87 44.01 4.71 -0.20
C ALA A 87 44.88 4.09 0.91
N LYS A 88 44.29 3.27 1.79
CA LYS A 88 45.04 2.55 2.83
C LYS A 88 45.97 1.49 2.23
N LYS A 89 45.49 0.70 1.26
CA LYS A 89 46.32 -0.28 0.55
C LYS A 89 47.47 0.42 -0.18
N GLU A 90 47.21 1.54 -0.83
CA GLU A 90 48.21 2.30 -1.55
C GLU A 90 49.28 2.85 -0.60
N ARG A 91 48.89 3.44 0.54
CA ARG A 91 49.84 3.88 1.58
C ARG A 91 50.74 2.74 2.06
N ILE A 92 50.15 1.57 2.32
CA ILE A 92 50.91 0.38 2.73
C ILE A 92 51.86 -0.06 1.62
N ASN A 93 51.42 0.00 0.37
CA ASN A 93 52.23 -0.38 -0.78
C ASN A 93 53.41 0.58 -1.00
N GLN A 94 53.17 1.88 -0.88
CA GLN A 94 54.22 2.91 -0.94
C GLN A 94 55.24 2.73 0.19
N GLU A 95 54.79 2.41 1.41
CA GLU A 95 55.70 2.12 2.53
C GLU A 95 56.51 0.84 2.31
N ARG A 96 55.89 -0.21 1.73
CA ARG A 96 56.58 -1.45 1.35
C ARG A 96 57.62 -1.25 0.25
N ALA A 97 57.30 -0.44 -0.77
CA ALA A 97 58.23 -0.09 -1.84
C ALA A 97 59.47 0.64 -1.30
N ARG A 98 59.29 1.56 -0.34
CA ARG A 98 60.42 2.21 0.38
C ARG A 98 61.30 1.22 1.15
N ARG A 99 60.73 0.08 1.58
CA ARG A 99 61.45 -1.00 2.27
C ARG A 99 61.94 -2.11 1.32
N GLY A 100 61.78 -1.97 0.00
CA GLY A 100 62.20 -2.97 -1.00
C GLY A 100 61.35 -4.26 -1.04
N LEU A 101 60.14 -4.25 -0.48
CA LEU A 101 59.22 -5.39 -0.44
C LEU A 101 58.21 -5.35 -1.61
N PRO A 102 57.77 -6.52 -2.14
CA PRO A 102 56.79 -6.57 -3.23
C PRO A 102 55.40 -6.08 -2.80
N PRO A 103 54.56 -5.63 -3.75
CA PRO A 103 53.23 -5.09 -3.48
C PRO A 103 52.25 -6.14 -2.98
N LEU A 104 51.24 -5.69 -2.22
CA LEU A 104 50.11 -6.53 -1.81
C LEU A 104 49.21 -6.82 -3.01
N ARG A 105 48.89 -8.10 -3.26
CA ARG A 105 47.84 -8.54 -4.19
C ARG A 105 46.45 -8.32 -3.61
#